data_AF-A0A8D2FVU8-F1
#
_entry.id   AF-A0A8D2FVU8-F1
#
_cell.length_a   1.000
_cell.length_b   1.000
_cell.length_c   1.000
_cell.angle_alpha   90.00
_cell.angle_beta   90.00
_cell.angle_gamma   90.00
#
_symmetry.space_group_name_H-M   'P 1'
#
loop_
_entity.id
_entity.type
_entity.pdbx_description
1 polymer ?
#
loop_
_entity_poly.entity_id
_entity_poly.type
_entity_poly.pdbx_seq_one_letter_code
_entity_poly.pdbx_strand_id
1 'polypeptide(L)'
;MSRRRPEEGLGKAGPCAEVWRTPRGGGGIGELAMSGLGRLFGKGKKEKGPTPEEAIQKLKETEKILIKKQEFLEQKIQQELQTAKKYGTKNKRAALQALRRKKRFEQQLAQTDGTLSTLEFQREAIENATTNAEVLRTMELAAQGMKKAYQDMWVGYSPLPVGHP
;
A
#
# COMPACT_ATOMS: atom_id res chain seq x y z
N MET A 1 35.99 -39.33 -12.45
CA MET A 1 34.90 -38.66 -11.72
C MET A 1 35.49 -37.87 -10.57
N SER A 2 35.27 -36.56 -10.51
CA SER A 2 35.10 -35.74 -9.30
C SER A 2 35.32 -34.25 -9.59
N ARG A 3 34.18 -33.59 -9.83
CA ARG A 3 33.82 -32.19 -9.58
C ARG A 3 34.91 -31.12 -9.76
N ARG A 4 34.88 -30.48 -10.93
CA ARG A 4 35.31 -29.08 -11.11
C ARG A 4 34.40 -28.18 -10.24
N ARG A 5 34.98 -27.36 -9.36
CA ARG A 5 34.32 -26.13 -8.88
C ARG A 5 34.64 -25.01 -9.88
N PRO A 6 33.64 -24.33 -10.44
CA PRO A 6 33.79 -22.95 -10.87
C PRO A 6 33.22 -22.06 -9.75
N GLU A 7 34.09 -21.41 -8.98
CA GLU A 7 33.73 -20.18 -8.27
C GLU A 7 33.81 -19.05 -9.30
N GLU A 8 32.75 -18.91 -10.09
CA GLU A 8 32.52 -17.78 -10.99
C GLU A 8 31.71 -16.72 -10.25
N GLY A 9 32.25 -15.50 -10.24
CA GLY A 9 31.45 -14.29 -10.34
C GLY A 9 30.85 -13.77 -9.04
N LEU A 10 31.63 -12.98 -8.31
CA LEU A 10 31.13 -11.82 -7.59
C LEU A 10 30.43 -10.88 -8.59
N GLY A 11 29.16 -11.19 -8.88
CA GLY A 11 28.22 -10.40 -9.64
C GLY A 11 27.79 -9.20 -8.83
N LYS A 12 28.52 -8.11 -9.07
CA LYS A 12 28.19 -6.69 -8.83
C LYS A 12 26.79 -6.42 -8.27
N ALA A 13 26.73 -6.14 -6.97
CA ALA A 13 25.65 -5.37 -6.38
C ALA A 13 25.61 -3.99 -7.06
N GLY A 14 24.50 -3.70 -7.74
CA GLY A 14 24.22 -2.37 -8.31
C GLY A 14 24.05 -1.31 -7.21
N PRO A 15 24.28 -0.03 -7.52
CA PRO A 15 24.33 1.04 -6.54
C PRO A 15 22.91 1.45 -6.12
N CYS A 16 22.43 0.91 -5.00
CA CYS A 16 21.19 1.38 -4.34
C CYS A 16 21.48 2.31 -3.15
N ALA A 17 22.66 2.97 -3.15
CA ALA A 17 23.14 3.76 -2.03
C ALA A 17 23.66 5.13 -2.49
N GLU A 18 22.81 5.93 -3.14
CA GLU A 18 23.20 7.32 -3.44
C GLU A 18 21.99 8.26 -3.61
N VAL A 19 21.19 8.43 -2.55
CA VAL A 19 20.21 9.53 -2.53
C VAL A 19 20.00 10.15 -1.14
N TRP A 20 21.06 10.23 -0.32
CA TRP A 20 21.08 11.13 0.83
C TRP A 20 22.50 11.69 1.02
N ARG A 21 23.00 12.42 0.02
CA ARG A 21 24.22 13.22 0.16
C ARG A 21 23.81 14.64 0.58
N THR A 22 23.97 14.96 1.86
CA THR A 22 23.76 16.31 2.39
C THR A 22 24.84 17.26 1.82
N PRO A 23 24.51 18.51 1.44
CA PRO A 23 25.53 19.48 1.09
C PRO A 23 26.24 19.95 2.36
N ARG A 24 27.55 19.69 2.44
CA ARG A 24 28.46 20.25 3.44
C ARG A 24 28.76 21.70 3.01
N GLY A 25 28.04 22.67 3.57
CA GLY A 25 28.21 24.09 3.29
C GLY A 25 29.44 24.68 4.00
N GLY A 26 30.37 25.23 3.23
CA GLY A 26 31.41 26.15 3.69
C GLY A 26 30.82 27.53 4.02
N GLY A 27 31.37 28.17 5.05
CA GLY A 27 30.78 29.34 5.70
C GLY A 27 30.99 30.71 5.05
N GLY A 28 30.37 31.71 5.71
CA GLY A 28 30.68 33.12 5.53
C GLY A 28 29.48 34.06 5.73
N ILE A 29 29.50 34.77 6.86
CA ILE A 29 29.05 36.16 7.12
C ILE A 29 27.58 36.59 6.93
N GLY A 30 26.95 37.02 8.05
CA GLY A 30 25.77 37.90 8.03
C GLY A 30 24.87 37.75 9.27
N GLU A 31 24.90 38.76 10.14
CA GLU A 31 23.99 38.99 11.27
C GLU A 31 22.51 38.68 11.00
N LEU A 32 21.85 38.07 11.98
CA LEU A 32 20.76 38.69 12.76
C LEU A 32 20.25 37.65 13.78
N ALA A 33 20.47 37.94 15.06
CA ALA A 33 19.90 37.18 16.14
C ALA A 33 18.37 37.34 16.14
N MET A 34 17.65 36.24 15.89
CA MET A 34 16.23 36.10 16.25
C MET A 34 16.10 34.86 17.14
N SER A 35 16.25 35.08 18.43
CA SER A 35 15.76 34.19 19.48
C SER A 35 14.24 34.17 19.42
N GLY A 36 13.62 33.04 19.03
CA GLY A 36 12.17 32.91 19.15
C GLY A 36 11.48 31.85 18.30
N LEU A 37 11.99 30.62 18.18
CA LEU A 37 11.17 29.52 17.65
C LEU A 37 11.65 28.11 18.06
N GLY A 38 12.24 27.97 19.24
CA GLY A 38 12.87 26.72 19.70
C GLY A 38 12.07 25.86 20.67
N ARG A 39 10.78 26.16 20.94
CA ARG A 39 10.05 25.52 22.06
C ARG A 39 8.54 25.36 21.88
N LEU A 40 8.09 25.14 20.65
CA LEU A 40 6.69 24.82 20.32
C LEU A 40 6.54 23.50 19.54
N PHE A 41 7.58 22.65 19.53
CA PHE A 41 7.43 21.24 19.15
C PHE A 41 6.93 20.44 20.35
N GLY A 42 5.78 20.85 20.86
CA GLY A 42 5.02 20.14 21.87
C GLY A 42 4.52 18.85 21.25
N LYS A 43 5.12 17.73 21.66
CA LYS A 43 4.55 16.38 21.80
C LYS A 43 3.12 16.27 21.26
N GLY A 44 2.99 16.30 19.93
CA GLY A 44 1.73 16.04 19.27
C GLY A 44 1.35 14.62 19.63
N LYS A 45 0.17 14.44 20.23
CA LYS A 45 -0.46 13.13 20.33
C LYS A 45 -0.27 12.46 18.97
N LYS A 46 0.37 11.28 18.91
CA LYS A 46 0.30 10.44 17.72
C LYS A 46 -1.19 10.25 17.47
N GLU A 47 -1.75 11.00 16.53
CA GLU A 47 -3.06 10.69 16.00
C GLU A 47 -2.95 9.24 15.58
N LYS A 48 -3.71 8.38 16.25
CA LYS A 48 -3.78 6.98 15.84
C LYS A 48 -4.28 7.04 14.40
N GLY A 49 -3.43 6.64 13.46
CA GLY A 49 -3.82 6.52 12.07
C GLY A 49 -5.09 5.67 11.96
N PRO A 50 -5.84 5.80 10.86
CA PRO A 50 -7.10 5.07 10.68
C PRO A 50 -6.88 3.58 10.93
N THR A 51 -7.84 2.96 11.59
CA THR A 51 -7.76 1.50 11.81
C THR A 51 -7.82 0.79 10.45
N PRO A 52 -7.30 -0.44 10.34
CA PRO A 52 -7.43 -1.22 9.11
C PRO A 52 -8.89 -1.37 8.66
N GLU A 53 -9.82 -1.51 9.60
CA GLU A 53 -11.27 -1.60 9.34
C GLU A 53 -11.82 -0.29 8.76
N GLU A 54 -11.47 0.86 9.34
CA GLU A 54 -11.84 2.17 8.81
C GLU A 54 -11.27 2.41 7.42
N ALA A 55 -10.04 1.98 7.17
CA ALA A 55 -9.39 2.08 5.86
C ALA A 55 -10.13 1.23 4.81
N ILE A 56 -10.42 -0.05 5.13
CA ILE A 56 -11.20 -0.94 4.25
C ILE A 56 -12.58 -0.35 3.95
N GLN A 57 -13.26 0.22 4.95
CA GLN A 57 -14.58 0.82 4.76
C GLN A 57 -14.53 2.02 3.81
N LYS A 58 -13.56 2.92 3.99
CA LYS A 58 -13.37 4.08 3.09
C LYS A 58 -13.03 3.66 1.66
N LEU A 59 -12.21 2.62 1.50
CA LEU A 59 -11.90 2.05 0.19
C LEU A 59 -13.18 1.53 -0.49
N LYS A 60 -14.00 0.74 0.21
CA LYS A 60 -15.28 0.23 -0.31
C LYS A 60 -16.28 1.34 -0.68
N GLU A 61 -16.35 2.39 0.12
CA GLU A 61 -17.20 3.56 -0.19
C GLU A 61 -16.73 4.28 -1.45
N THR A 62 -15.42 4.42 -1.61
CA THR A 62 -14.81 5.03 -2.80
C THR A 62 -15.02 4.16 -4.04
N GLU A 63 -14.82 2.84 -3.94
CA GLU A 63 -15.11 1.86 -4.99
C GLU A 63 -16.56 1.99 -5.48
N LYS A 64 -17.54 2.05 -4.57
CA LYS A 64 -18.96 2.25 -4.93
C LYS A 64 -19.20 3.51 -5.74
N ILE A 65 -18.50 4.60 -5.44
CA ILE A 65 -18.61 5.86 -6.19
C ILE A 65 -18.00 5.70 -7.59
N LEU A 66 -16.86 5.02 -7.70
CA LEU A 66 -16.20 4.76 -8.98
C LEU A 66 -17.01 3.83 -9.88
N ILE A 67 -17.67 2.81 -9.33
CA ILE A 67 -18.59 1.93 -10.07
C ILE A 67 -19.75 2.73 -10.66
N LYS A 68 -20.42 3.57 -9.86
CA LYS A 68 -21.48 4.46 -10.37
C LYS A 68 -20.97 5.40 -11.46
N LYS A 69 -19.71 5.84 -11.37
CA LYS A 69 -19.08 6.66 -12.40
C LYS A 69 -18.81 5.87 -13.69
N GLN A 70 -18.40 4.60 -13.61
CA GLN A 70 -18.28 3.71 -14.78
C GLN A 70 -19.62 3.60 -15.50
N GLU A 71 -20.69 3.24 -14.78
CA GLU A 71 -22.04 3.11 -15.35
C GLU A 71 -22.49 4.40 -16.05
N PHE A 72 -22.26 5.55 -15.42
CA PHE A 72 -22.56 6.84 -16.03
C PHE A 72 -21.77 7.09 -17.32
N LEU A 73 -20.47 6.80 -17.32
CA LEU A 73 -19.60 6.97 -18.48
C LEU A 73 -19.99 6.02 -19.62
N GLU A 74 -20.33 4.76 -19.32
CA GLU A 74 -20.83 3.79 -20.29
C GLU A 74 -22.13 4.27 -20.96
N GLN A 75 -23.08 4.76 -20.17
CA GLN A 75 -24.31 5.36 -20.70
C GLN A 75 -24.01 6.56 -21.62
N LYS A 76 -23.06 7.42 -21.24
CA LYS A 76 -22.65 8.57 -22.07
C LYS A 76 -21.99 8.14 -23.38
N ILE A 77 -21.14 7.10 -23.34
CA ILE A 77 -20.53 6.49 -24.53
C ILE A 77 -21.62 5.99 -25.48
N GLN A 78 -22.62 5.27 -24.96
CA GLN A 78 -23.73 4.77 -25.77
C GLN A 78 -24.57 5.92 -26.38
N GLN A 79 -24.86 6.97 -25.61
CA GLN A 79 -25.59 8.16 -26.09
C GLN A 79 -24.85 8.86 -27.25
N GLU A 80 -23.53 9.07 -27.12
CA GLU A 80 -22.73 9.70 -28.17
C GLU A 80 -22.61 8.80 -29.40
N LEU A 81 -22.54 7.48 -29.22
CA LEU A 81 -22.52 6.52 -30.33
C LEU A 81 -23.84 6.55 -31.11
N GLN A 82 -24.99 6.59 -30.42
CA GLN A 82 -26.29 6.75 -31.08
C GLN A 82 -26.38 8.10 -31.81
N THR A 83 -25.88 9.16 -31.19
CA THR A 83 -25.83 10.51 -31.79
C THR A 83 -24.99 10.51 -33.07
N ALA A 84 -23.81 9.90 -33.05
CA ALA A 84 -22.95 9.75 -34.21
C ALA A 84 -23.65 8.97 -35.34
N LYS A 85 -24.35 7.87 -35.02
CA LYS A 85 -25.15 7.09 -35.99
C LYS A 85 -26.28 7.91 -36.61
N LYS A 86 -27.00 8.70 -35.81
CA LYS A 86 -28.11 9.56 -36.27
C LYS A 86 -27.64 10.65 -37.24
N TYR A 87 -26.49 11.26 -36.98
CA TYR A 87 -25.95 12.34 -37.83
C TYR A 87 -25.00 11.86 -38.93
N GLY A 88 -24.60 10.59 -38.95
CA GLY A 88 -23.58 10.06 -39.87
C GLY A 88 -23.87 10.31 -41.36
N THR A 89 -25.13 10.24 -41.77
CA THR A 89 -25.56 10.45 -43.16
C THR A 89 -26.01 11.88 -43.47
N LYS A 90 -26.37 12.66 -42.44
CA LYS A 90 -26.96 14.01 -42.60
C LYS A 90 -25.98 15.14 -42.32
N ASN A 91 -25.12 14.97 -41.32
CA ASN A 91 -24.19 15.99 -40.86
C ASN A 91 -22.90 15.35 -40.34
N LYS A 92 -21.93 15.20 -41.26
CA LYS A 92 -20.61 14.64 -40.96
C LYS A 92 -19.87 15.39 -39.84
N ARG A 93 -20.02 16.72 -39.75
CA ARG A 93 -19.36 17.53 -38.71
C ARG A 93 -19.91 17.20 -37.32
N ALA A 94 -21.23 17.12 -37.18
CA ALA A 94 -21.89 16.74 -35.93
C ALA A 94 -21.52 15.31 -35.50
N ALA A 95 -21.49 14.37 -36.46
CA ALA A 95 -21.09 12.99 -36.19
C ALA A 95 -19.63 12.88 -35.69
N LEU A 96 -18.69 13.61 -36.32
CA LEU A 96 -17.30 13.65 -35.88
C LEU A 96 -17.13 14.25 -34.48
N GLN A 97 -17.91 15.28 -34.13
CA GLN A 97 -17.89 15.85 -32.78
C GLN A 97 -18.40 14.85 -31.72
N ALA A 98 -19.45 14.10 -32.03
CA ALA A 98 -19.97 13.04 -31.16
C ALA A 98 -18.92 11.93 -30.95
N LEU A 99 -18.24 11.50 -32.02
CA LEU A 99 -17.15 10.51 -31.92
C LEU A 99 -15.96 11.01 -31.09
N ARG A 100 -15.62 12.31 -31.17
CA ARG A 100 -14.58 12.91 -30.31
C ARG A 100 -15.00 12.93 -28.83
N ARG A 101 -16.27 13.23 -28.53
CA ARG A 101 -16.80 13.15 -27.15
C ARG A 101 -16.79 11.71 -26.64
N LYS A 102 -17.26 10.75 -27.43
CA LYS A 102 -17.18 9.31 -27.14
C LYS A 102 -15.76 8.90 -26.76
N LYS A 103 -14.76 9.22 -27.58
CA LYS A 103 -13.36 8.86 -27.32
C LYS A 103 -12.83 9.42 -25.99
N ARG A 104 -13.24 10.63 -25.60
CA ARG A 104 -12.88 11.20 -24.29
C ARG A 104 -13.54 10.47 -23.12
N PHE A 105 -14.80 10.08 -23.26
CA PHE A 105 -15.47 9.28 -22.22
C PHE A 105 -14.86 7.88 -22.09
N GLU A 106 -14.45 7.24 -23.18
CA GLU A 106 -13.72 5.97 -23.14
C GLU A 106 -12.38 6.08 -22.42
N GLN A 107 -11.64 7.18 -22.63
CA GLN A 107 -10.41 7.45 -21.88
C GLN A 107 -10.66 7.66 -20.39
N GLN A 108 -11.73 8.37 -20.01
CA GLN A 108 -12.11 8.55 -18.62
C GLN A 108 -12.57 7.25 -17.96
N LEU A 109 -13.25 6.38 -18.71
CA LEU A 109 -13.66 5.05 -18.27
C LEU A 109 -12.42 4.22 -17.95
N ALA A 110 -11.49 4.08 -18.89
CA ALA A 110 -10.24 3.33 -18.69
C ALA A 110 -9.42 3.84 -17.49
N GLN A 111 -9.36 5.15 -17.25
CA GLN A 111 -8.70 5.71 -16.07
C GLN A 111 -9.42 5.34 -14.77
N THR A 112 -10.75 5.35 -14.81
CA THR A 112 -11.60 4.99 -13.66
C THR A 112 -11.43 3.49 -13.35
N ASP A 113 -11.39 2.64 -14.38
CA ASP A 113 -11.14 1.20 -14.25
C ASP A 113 -9.77 0.93 -13.60
N GLY A 114 -8.71 1.59 -14.10
CA GLY A 114 -7.37 1.46 -13.51
C GLY A 114 -7.28 1.95 -12.06
N THR A 115 -8.01 3.02 -11.73
CA THR A 115 -8.12 3.52 -10.35
C THR A 115 -8.84 2.51 -9.46
N LEU A 116 -9.94 1.94 -9.96
CA LEU A 116 -10.74 0.96 -9.23
C LEU A 116 -9.92 -0.31 -8.95
N SER A 117 -9.22 -0.86 -9.94
CA SER A 117 -8.33 -2.01 -9.73
C SER A 117 -7.20 -1.73 -8.73
N THR A 118 -6.71 -0.49 -8.68
CA THR A 118 -5.70 -0.09 -7.69
C THR A 118 -6.28 -0.08 -6.27
N LEU A 119 -7.51 0.43 -6.08
CA LEU A 119 -8.19 0.43 -4.79
C LEU A 119 -8.53 -0.99 -4.34
N GLU A 120 -9.00 -1.85 -5.24
CA GLU A 120 -9.27 -3.26 -4.95
C GLU A 120 -8.01 -3.98 -4.47
N PHE A 121 -6.90 -3.80 -5.17
CA PHE A 121 -5.60 -4.36 -4.77
C PHE A 121 -5.16 -3.84 -3.39
N GLN A 122 -5.32 -2.55 -3.12
CA GLN A 122 -4.99 -1.97 -1.81
C GLN A 122 -5.88 -2.55 -0.70
N ARG A 123 -7.19 -2.72 -0.96
CA ARG A 123 -8.13 -3.31 0.00
C ARG A 123 -7.72 -4.74 0.33
N GLU A 124 -7.46 -5.55 -0.70
CA GLU A 124 -7.01 -6.93 -0.55
C GLU A 124 -5.68 -7.00 0.22
N ALA A 125 -4.73 -6.11 -0.07
CA ALA A 125 -3.47 -6.04 0.66
C ALA A 125 -3.68 -5.76 2.17
N ILE A 126 -4.62 -4.89 2.54
CA ILE A 126 -4.94 -4.61 3.95
C ILE A 126 -5.62 -5.84 4.59
N GLU A 127 -6.57 -6.47 3.90
CA GLU A 127 -7.28 -7.67 4.38
C GLU A 127 -6.30 -8.85 4.59
N ASN A 128 -5.33 -9.02 3.69
CA ASN A 128 -4.27 -10.02 3.82
C ASN A 128 -3.30 -9.67 4.96
N ALA A 129 -2.94 -8.40 5.12
CA ALA A 129 -2.07 -7.97 6.22
C ALA A 129 -2.73 -8.16 7.60
N THR A 130 -4.03 -7.88 7.73
CA THR A 130 -4.75 -8.05 9.00
C THR A 130 -4.90 -9.51 9.37
N THR A 131 -5.27 -10.38 8.42
CA THR A 131 -5.37 -11.82 8.64
C THR A 131 -4.01 -12.44 8.98
N ASN A 132 -2.94 -12.07 8.26
CA ASN A 132 -1.58 -12.53 8.58
C ASN A 132 -1.12 -12.07 9.96
N ALA A 133 -1.42 -10.82 10.35
CA ALA A 133 -1.11 -10.33 11.70
C ALA A 133 -1.84 -11.15 12.78
N GLU A 134 -3.10 -11.52 12.55
CA GLU A 134 -3.87 -12.33 13.50
C GLU A 134 -3.34 -13.76 13.60
N VAL A 135 -2.98 -14.38 12.48
CA VAL A 135 -2.32 -15.69 12.48
C VAL A 135 -1.02 -15.63 13.30
N LEU A 136 -0.18 -14.61 13.09
CA LEU A 136 1.05 -14.47 13.86
C LEU A 136 0.79 -14.26 15.37
N ARG A 137 -0.25 -13.49 15.74
CA ARG A 137 -0.64 -13.35 17.15
C ARG A 137 -1.09 -14.66 17.77
N THR A 138 -1.91 -15.44 17.07
CA THR A 138 -2.36 -16.76 17.59
C THR A 138 -1.20 -17.73 17.75
N MET A 139 -0.25 -17.74 16.81
CA MET A 139 0.99 -18.50 16.92
C MET A 139 1.85 -18.06 18.10
N GLU A 140 1.97 -16.75 18.34
CA GLU A 140 2.69 -16.20 19.49
C GLU A 140 2.05 -16.64 20.82
N LEU A 141 0.73 -16.54 20.94
CA LEU A 141 -0.02 -16.99 22.12
C LEU A 141 0.18 -18.50 22.36
N ALA A 142 0.11 -19.30 21.30
CA ALA A 142 0.36 -20.74 21.39
C ALA A 142 1.81 -21.03 21.85
N ALA A 143 2.80 -20.33 21.30
CA ALA A 143 4.20 -20.48 21.68
C ALA A 143 4.45 -20.09 23.15
N GLN A 144 3.81 -19.02 23.64
CA GLN A 144 3.86 -18.63 25.05
C GLN A 144 3.22 -19.68 25.97
N GLY A 145 2.06 -20.22 25.59
CA GLY A 145 1.41 -21.31 26.31
C GLY A 145 2.27 -22.56 26.39
N MET A 146 2.87 -22.97 25.26
CA MET A 146 3.83 -24.09 25.22
C MET A 146 5.05 -23.84 26.11
N LYS A 147 5.64 -22.63 26.05
CA LYS A 147 6.78 -22.26 26.89
C LYS A 147 6.44 -22.36 28.38
N LYS A 148 5.26 -21.90 28.78
CA LYS A 148 4.81 -21.97 30.17
C LYS A 148 4.65 -23.43 30.62
N ALA A 149 4.04 -24.29 29.80
CA ALA A 149 3.92 -25.71 30.11
C ALA A 149 5.27 -26.40 30.33
N TYR A 150 6.30 -26.04 29.53
CA TYR A 150 7.67 -26.53 29.74
C TYR A 150 8.29 -26.04 31.06
N GLN A 151 8.06 -24.77 31.43
CA GLN A 151 8.55 -24.23 32.70
C GLN A 151 7.89 -24.90 33.90
N ASP A 152 6.58 -25.08 33.86
CA ASP A 152 5.82 -25.75 34.92
C ASP A 152 6.26 -27.22 35.08
N MET A 153 6.53 -27.93 33.97
CA MET A 153 7.09 -29.28 33.99
C MET A 153 8.49 -29.32 34.64
N TRP A 154 9.35 -28.35 34.34
CA TRP A 154 10.70 -28.28 34.89
C TRP A 154 10.71 -27.98 36.41
N VAL A 155 9.80 -27.11 36.87
CA VAL A 155 9.60 -26.82 38.30
C VAL A 155 9.03 -28.03 39.06
N GLY A 156 8.26 -28.89 38.40
CA GLY A 156 7.75 -30.15 38.96
C GLY A 156 8.82 -31.23 39.20
N TYR A 157 10.00 -31.11 38.58
CA TYR A 157 11.17 -31.97 38.85
C TYR A 157 12.06 -31.34 39.92
N SER A 158 11.58 -31.31 41.17
CA SER A 158 12.48 -31.10 42.30
C SER A 158 13.38 -32.34 42.43
N PRO A 159 14.72 -32.23 42.40
CA PRO A 159 15.58 -33.40 42.48
C PRO A 159 15.34 -34.07 43.84
N LEU A 160 14.85 -35.31 43.81
CA LEU A 160 14.76 -36.14 45.01
C LEU A 160 16.15 -36.15 45.67
N PRO A 161 16.26 -35.93 46.99
CA PRO A 161 17.55 -35.93 47.66
C PRO A 161 18.17 -37.31 47.45
N VAL A 162 19.19 -37.37 46.59
CA VAL A 162 19.98 -38.57 46.39
C VAL A 162 20.81 -38.70 47.66
N GLY A 163 20.35 -39.52 48.60
CA GLY A 163 21.12 -39.87 49.79
C GLY A 163 22.45 -40.47 49.35
N HIS A 164 23.54 -39.78 49.67
CA HIS A 164 24.89 -40.33 49.52
C HIS A 164 25.20 -41.17 50.78
N PRO A 165 25.89 -42.33 50.63
CA PRO A 165 26.17 -43.25 51.73
C PRO A 165 27.16 -42.70 52.75
#